data_AF-A0A0M0KN47-F1
#
_entry.id   AF-A0A0M0KN47-F1
#
_cell.length_a   1.000
_cell.length_b   1.000
_cell.length_c   1.000
_cell.angle_alpha   90.00
_cell.angle_beta   90.00
_cell.angle_gamma   90.00
#
_symmetry.space_group_name_H-M   'P 1'
#
loop_
_entity.id
_entity.type
_entity.pdbx_description
1 polymer ?
#
loop_
_entity_poly.entity_id
_entity_poly.type
_entity_poly.pdbx_seq_one_letter_code
_entity_poly.pdbx_strand_id
1 'polypeptide(L)'
;MLLPLGVYVSLLFEVNRLSRAALIVFSTSLLIEVTQLTLSGFGFVWARSFNVDDLLLNTLGGVIGFVVVRAIINKQQQRSQLNEAS
;
A
#
# COMPACT_ATOMS: atom_id res chain seq x y z
N MET A 1 8.79 2.94 -3.31
CA MET A 1 8.00 3.04 -2.07
C MET A 1 6.52 3.14 -2.40
N LEU A 2 5.71 2.12 -2.07
CA LEU A 2 4.26 2.06 -2.37
C LEU A 2 3.37 2.69 -1.28
N LEU A 3 3.86 3.72 -0.59
CA LEU A 3 3.07 4.45 0.41
C LEU A 3 1.78 5.08 -0.16
N PRO A 4 1.79 5.74 -1.34
CA PRO A 4 0.57 6.28 -1.94
C PRO A 4 -0.48 5.20 -2.23
N LEU A 5 -0.04 4.00 -2.63
CA LEU A 5 -0.94 2.87 -2.86
C LEU A 5 -1.65 2.45 -1.56
N GLY A 6 -0.92 2.39 -0.44
CA GLY A 6 -1.50 2.13 0.87
C GLY A 6 -2.59 3.13 1.27
N VAL A 7 -2.35 4.41 0.99
CA VAL A 7 -3.32 5.50 1.18
C VAL A 7 -4.55 5.29 0.28
N TYR A 8 -4.36 5.03 -1.00
CA TYR A 8 -5.48 4.78 -1.92
C TYR A 8 -6.30 3.56 -1.52
N VAL A 9 -5.66 2.47 -1.09
CA VAL A 9 -6.34 1.26 -0.60
C VAL A 9 -7.18 1.56 0.64
N SER A 10 -6.77 2.49 1.51
CA SER A 10 -7.57 2.89 2.68
C SER A 10 -8.71 3.85 2.38
N LEU A 11 -8.62 4.63 1.29
CA LEU A 11 -9.59 5.69 0.96
C LEU A 11 -10.61 5.25 -0.09
N LEU A 12 -10.17 4.62 -1.17
CA LEU A 12 -11.03 4.28 -2.32
C LEU A 12 -11.65 2.90 -2.18
N PHE A 13 -10.93 1.99 -1.54
CA PHE A 13 -11.41 0.64 -1.33
C PHE A 13 -11.83 0.52 0.12
N GLU A 14 -13.03 -0.01 0.39
CA GLU A 14 -13.55 -0.25 1.75
C GLU A 14 -12.81 -1.40 2.46
N VAL A 15 -11.49 -1.47 2.27
CA VAL A 15 -10.62 -2.48 2.83
C VAL A 15 -10.49 -2.21 4.32
N ASN A 16 -11.30 -2.94 5.08
CA ASN A 16 -11.34 -2.77 6.52
C ASN A 16 -10.28 -3.60 7.27
N ARG A 17 -9.59 -4.52 6.58
CA ARG A 17 -8.63 -5.43 7.21
C ARG A 17 -7.20 -5.11 6.77
N LEU A 18 -6.32 -4.94 7.76
CA LEU A 18 -4.89 -4.71 7.55
C LEU A 18 -4.25 -5.82 6.70
N SER A 19 -4.63 -7.08 6.93
CA SER A 19 -4.12 -8.22 6.17
C SER A 19 -4.46 -8.15 4.67
N ARG A 20 -5.66 -7.67 4.33
CA ARG A 20 -6.05 -7.47 2.92
C ARG A 20 -5.25 -6.33 2.28
N ALA A 21 -5.07 -5.23 2.99
CA ALA A 21 -4.26 -4.11 2.52
C ALA A 21 -2.79 -4.55 2.31
N ALA A 22 -2.22 -5.28 3.27
CA ALA A 22 -0.88 -5.83 3.16
C ALA A 22 -0.74 -6.78 1.96
N LEU A 23 -1.72 -7.66 1.75
CA LEU A 23 -1.72 -8.59 0.61
C LEU A 23 -1.80 -7.84 -0.73
N ILE A 24 -2.67 -6.84 -0.84
CA ILE A 24 -2.78 -6.02 -2.06
C ILE A 24 -1.45 -5.30 -2.35
N VAL A 25 -0.89 -4.60 -1.36
CA VAL A 25 0.37 -3.87 -1.54
C VAL A 25 1.53 -4.82 -1.87
N PHE A 26 1.61 -5.97 -1.18
CA PHE A 26 2.62 -7.00 -1.45
C PHE A 26 2.48 -7.55 -2.87
N SER A 27 1.27 -7.96 -3.27
CA SER A 27 1.00 -8.49 -4.61
C SER A 27 1.29 -7.47 -5.70
N THR A 28 0.94 -6.19 -5.49
CA THR A 28 1.29 -5.11 -6.43
C THR A 28 2.80 -4.91 -6.51
N SER A 29 3.50 -4.87 -5.38
CA SER A 29 4.96 -4.73 -5.38
C SER A 29 5.66 -5.91 -6.04
N LEU A 30 5.16 -7.13 -5.83
CA LEU A 30 5.67 -8.33 -6.48
C LEU A 30 5.45 -8.29 -7.99
N LEU A 31 4.26 -7.86 -8.43
CA LEU A 31 3.95 -7.67 -9.85
C LEU A 31 4.91 -6.66 -10.52
N ILE A 32 5.22 -5.56 -9.84
CA ILE A 32 6.14 -4.54 -10.35
C ILE A 32 7.55 -5.12 -10.52
N GLU A 33 8.10 -5.77 -9.49
CA GLU A 33 9.44 -6.38 -9.54
C GLU A 33 9.53 -7.48 -10.60
N VAL A 34 8.53 -8.37 -10.70
CA VAL A 34 8.49 -9.43 -11.72
C VAL A 34 8.38 -8.84 -13.12
N THR A 35 7.56 -7.78 -13.30
CA THR A 35 7.44 -7.11 -14.60
C THR A 35 8.75 -6.43 -14.99
N GLN A 36 9.43 -5.76 -14.05
CA GLN A 36 10.74 -5.16 -14.30
C GLN A 36 11.79 -6.21 -14.64
N LEU A 37 11.87 -7.32 -13.90
CA LEU A 37 12.78 -8.42 -14.20
C LEU A 37 12.53 -8.96 -15.60
N THR A 38 11.27 -9.25 -15.92
CA THR A 38 10.87 -9.80 -17.22
C THR A 38 11.23 -8.85 -18.37
N LEU A 39 10.86 -7.56 -18.26
CA LEU A 39 11.17 -6.55 -19.27
C LEU A 39 12.67 -6.32 -19.44
N SER A 40 13.44 -6.41 -18.34
CA SER A 40 14.89 -6.30 -18.38
C SER A 40 15.55 -7.50 -19.07
N GLY A 41 14.99 -8.70 -18.88
CA GLY A 41 15.42 -9.91 -19.59
C GLY A 41 15.16 -9.86 -21.10
N PHE A 42 14.13 -9.13 -21.53
CA PHE A 42 13.84 -8.86 -22.94
C PHE A 42 14.56 -7.62 -23.50
N GLY A 43 15.30 -6.88 -22.68
CA GLY A 43 16.03 -5.68 -23.11
C GLY A 43 15.18 -4.42 -23.34
N PHE A 44 13.91 -4.42 -22.92
CA PHE A 44 13.05 -3.23 -23.00
C PHE A 44 13.38 -2.18 -21.94
N VAL A 45 13.97 -2.62 -20.83
CA VAL A 45 14.37 -1.78 -19.69
C VAL A 45 15.79 -2.16 -19.29
N TRP A 46 16.50 -1.25 -18.62
CA TRP A 46 17.83 -1.51 -18.08
C TRP A 46 17.84 -2.80 -17.25
N ALA A 47 18.91 -3.58 -17.41
CA ALA A 47 19.14 -4.83 -16.69
C ALA A 47 19.02 -4.59 -15.18
N ARG A 48 18.04 -5.24 -14.55
CA ARG A 48 17.79 -5.12 -13.11
C ARG A 48 17.50 -6.48 -12.53
N SER A 49 18.20 -6.82 -11.44
CA SER A 49 17.90 -8.01 -10.66
C SER A 49 16.66 -7.78 -9.80
N PHE A 50 15.92 -8.86 -9.55
CA PHE A 50 14.81 -8.86 -8.59
C PHE A 50 15.32 -8.43 -7.20
N ASN A 51 14.70 -7.41 -6.61
CA ASN A 51 15.14 -6.87 -5.33
C ASN A 51 14.11 -7.17 -4.22
N VAL A 52 14.48 -8.04 -3.28
CA VAL A 52 13.64 -8.42 -2.13
C VAL A 52 13.51 -7.27 -1.15
N ASP A 53 14.54 -6.44 -0.98
CA ASP A 53 14.51 -5.30 -0.06
C ASP A 53 13.50 -4.25 -0.57
N ASP A 54 13.47 -4.01 -1.88
CA ASP A 54 12.47 -3.12 -2.50
C ASP A 54 11.04 -3.67 -2.33
N LEU A 55 10.84 -4.98 -2.48
CA LEU A 55 9.57 -5.65 -2.22
C LEU A 55 9.11 -5.45 -0.77
N LEU A 56 10.01 -5.68 0.19
CA LEU A 56 9.71 -5.54 1.63
C LEU A 56 9.43 -4.08 2.00
N LEU A 57 10.27 -3.14 1.56
CA LEU A 57 10.10 -1.72 1.85
C LEU A 57 8.83 -1.14 1.21
N ASN A 58 8.48 -1.56 -0.01
CA ASN A 58 7.22 -1.18 -0.64
C ASN A 58 6.01 -1.69 0.13
N THR A 59 6.06 -2.95 0.58
CA THR A 59 5.02 -3.56 1.40
C THR A 59 4.86 -2.82 2.73
N LEU A 60 5.97 -2.56 3.44
CA LEU A 60 5.97 -1.81 4.69
C LEU A 60 5.45 -0.38 4.50
N GLY A 61 5.90 0.33 3.47
CA GLY A 61 5.45 1.68 3.17
C GLY A 61 3.95 1.76 2.90
N GLY A 62 3.40 0.81 2.15
CA GLY A 62 1.95 0.75 1.91
C GLY A 62 1.15 0.38 3.15
N VAL A 63 1.64 -0.55 3.98
CA VAL A 63 1.00 -0.88 5.26
C VAL A 63 0.99 0.33 6.21
N ILE A 64 2.11 1.05 6.32
CA ILE A 64 2.20 2.28 7.13
C ILE A 64 1.20 3.32 6.63
N GLY A 65 1.16 3.57 5.30
CA GLY A 65 0.21 4.51 4.70
C GLY A 65 -1.24 4.17 5.02
N PHE A 66 -1.60 2.89 4.91
CA PHE A 66 -2.93 2.39 5.24
C PHE A 66 -3.29 2.61 6.72
N VAL A 67 -2.38 2.27 7.64
CA VAL A 67 -2.62 2.42 9.09
C VAL A 67 -2.80 3.88 9.48
N VAL A 68 -1.94 4.77 8.97
CA VAL A 68 -1.99 6.21 9.28
C VAL A 68 -3.32 6.80 8.85
N VAL A 69 -3.77 6.54 7.62
CA VAL A 69 -5.04 7.06 7.12
C VAL A 69 -6.23 6.51 7.90
N ARG A 70 -6.22 5.20 8.18
CA ARG A 70 -7.29 4.57 8.97
C ARG A 70 -7.41 5.19 10.36
N ALA A 71 -6.28 5.47 11.02
CA ALA A 71 -6.26 6.12 12.31
C ALA A 71 -6.85 7.55 12.24
N ILE A 72 -6.56 8.30 11.18
CA ILE A 72 -7.13 9.64 10.95
C ILE A 72 -8.65 9.57 10.75
N ILE A 73 -9.13 8.66 9.90
CA ILE A 73 -10.58 8.49 9.62
C ILE A 73 -11.33 8.12 10.89
N ASN A 74 -10.85 7.13 11.64
CA ASN A 74 -11.49 6.70 12.89
C ASN A 74 -11.57 7.85 13.91
N LYS A 75 -10.52 8.67 14.01
CA LYS A 75 -10.49 9.84 14.91
C LYS A 75 -11.47 10.93 14.48
N GLN A 76 -11.67 11.13 13.18
CA GLN A 76 -12.67 12.08 12.67
C GLN A 76 -14.09 11.60 12.96
N GLN A 77 -14.39 10.32 12.70
CA GLN A 77 -15.71 9.73 12.98
C GLN A 77 -16.11 9.85 14.46
N GLN A 78 -15.18 9.59 15.38
CA GLN A 78 -15.43 9.74 16.82
C GLN A 78 -15.76 11.18 17.22
N ARG A 79 -15.10 12.18 16.59
CA ARG A 79 -15.35 13.59 16.86
C ARG A 79 -16.73 14.04 16.39
N SER A 80 -17.15 13.59 15.22
CA SER A 80 -18.49 13.88 14.70
C SER A 80 -19.59 13.36 15.62
N GLN A 81 -19.45 12.13 16.12
CA GLN A 81 -20.42 11.54 17.06
C GLN A 81 -20.49 12.29 18.40
N LEU A 82 -19.36 12.76 18.93
CA LEU A 82 -19.33 13.56 20.16
C LEU A 82 -20.07 14.90 20.01
N ASN A 83 -19.91 15.54 18.84
CA ASN A 83 -20.53 16.82 18.55
C ASN A 83 -22.05 16.71 18.34
N GLU A 84 -22.55 15.58 17.82
CA GLU A 84 -24.00 15.33 17.67
C GLU A 84 -24.69 15.00 19.00
N ALA A 85 -23.95 14.53 20.01
CA ALA A 85 -24.47 14.14 21.31
C ALA A 85 -24.46 15.27 22.37
N SER A 86 -23.92 16.44 22.03
CA SER A 86 -23.82 17.63 22.91
C SER A 86 -24.87 18.67 22.56
#